data_AF-A0A7V8DN36-F1
#
_entry.id   AF-A0A7V8DN36-F1
#
_cell.length_a   1.000
_cell.length_b   1.000
_cell.length_c   1.000
_cell.angle_alpha   90.00
_cell.angle_beta   90.00
_cell.angle_gamma   90.00
#
_symmetry.space_group_name_H-M   'P 1'
#
loop_
_entity.id
_entity.type
_entity.pdbx_description
1 polymer ?
#
loop_
_entity_poly.entity_id
_entity_poly.type
_entity_poly.pdbx_seq_one_letter_code
_entity_poly.pdbx_strand_id
1 'polypeptide(L)'
;ALTNAATAQTTANTALNNAATAQTTANTAITNAASAQSTANAAGAAAAAAQTTANTGVANAAAAQTTANAANAAAAAAQTTANNAATSAAVVMGFAQSIDARVTQQEVELQYLQVNSTPSGNNAPASDGNARPDAAPPVAASATGSDAIAIGSASVAAGANSVAIGVGANASQANTTALGVGATTTRAGQVKLGGAGSSVSVGDIVQSTAAQSGTTEVMTVDASGTIGRDTTIRPMLTMHNTQISAMQALSATHTMQIAELQSGQNRLTDMVARNNSEARGGIAAAVALTPASMPSVAGRTAYTVNFGVFHDETAIGASFAHRFDTEKPMALTAGFSSSGNESVGRIGIAGEF
;
A
#
# COMPACT_ATOMS: atom_id res chain seq x y z
N ALA A 1 -57.75 -15.27 58.39
CA ALA A 1 -58.08 -14.54 57.14
C ALA A 1 -57.65 -13.08 57.20
N LEU A 2 -58.19 -12.27 58.14
CA LEU A 2 -57.86 -10.83 58.26
C LEU A 2 -56.36 -10.54 58.48
N THR A 3 -55.66 -11.29 59.33
CA THR A 3 -54.22 -11.08 59.59
C THR A 3 -53.37 -11.30 58.33
N ASN A 4 -53.64 -12.37 57.57
CA ASN A 4 -52.93 -12.65 56.32
C ASN A 4 -53.18 -11.56 55.26
N ALA A 5 -54.39 -11.01 55.21
CA ALA A 5 -54.74 -9.90 54.32
C ALA A 5 -53.99 -8.61 54.71
N ALA A 6 -53.86 -8.31 56.00
CA ALA A 6 -53.09 -7.16 56.49
C ALA A 6 -51.58 -7.28 56.19
N THR A 7 -51.01 -8.48 56.35
CA THR A 7 -49.62 -8.75 55.95
C THR A 7 -49.42 -8.57 54.45
N ALA A 8 -50.31 -9.12 53.62
CA ALA A 8 -50.24 -8.96 52.16
C ALA A 8 -50.34 -7.49 51.72
N GLN A 9 -51.23 -6.70 52.35
CA GLN A 9 -51.35 -5.27 52.08
C GLN A 9 -50.07 -4.51 52.47
N THR A 10 -49.44 -4.88 53.59
CA THR A 10 -48.17 -4.26 54.01
C THR A 10 -47.07 -4.55 53.00
N THR A 11 -46.93 -5.81 52.56
CA THR A 11 -45.96 -6.19 51.50
C THR A 11 -46.23 -5.45 50.19
N ALA A 12 -47.49 -5.30 49.77
CA ALA A 12 -47.86 -4.56 48.57
C ALA A 12 -47.49 -3.08 48.67
N ASN A 13 -47.73 -2.44 49.82
CA ASN A 13 -47.35 -1.05 50.07
C ASN A 13 -45.82 -0.87 50.05
N THR A 14 -45.06 -1.81 50.63
CA THR A 14 -43.59 -1.81 50.55
C THR A 14 -43.10 -1.94 49.10
N ALA A 15 -43.70 -2.84 48.32
CA ALA A 15 -43.36 -3.02 46.91
C ALA A 15 -43.64 -1.75 46.08
N LEU A 16 -44.78 -1.08 46.32
CA LEU A 16 -45.13 0.19 45.67
C LEU A 16 -44.09 1.29 45.98
N ASN A 17 -43.69 1.42 47.25
CA ASN A 17 -42.68 2.41 47.66
C ASN A 17 -41.29 2.13 47.04
N ASN A 18 -40.90 0.85 46.98
CA ASN A 18 -39.66 0.45 46.33
C ASN A 18 -39.71 0.75 44.81
N ALA A 19 -40.84 0.49 44.16
CA ALA A 19 -41.02 0.81 42.74
C ALA A 19 -40.96 2.34 42.48
N ALA A 20 -41.58 3.15 43.33
CA ALA A 20 -41.52 4.61 43.22
C ALA A 20 -40.08 5.15 43.42
N THR A 21 -39.32 4.56 44.35
CA THR A 21 -37.91 4.90 44.58
C THR A 21 -37.04 4.50 43.38
N ALA A 22 -37.27 3.32 42.81
CA ALA A 22 -36.58 2.86 41.61
C ALA A 22 -36.87 3.77 40.40
N GLN A 23 -38.13 4.19 40.23
CA GLN A 23 -38.51 5.13 39.17
C GLN A 23 -37.84 6.50 39.33
N THR A 24 -37.78 7.03 40.56
CA THR A 24 -37.08 8.29 40.85
C THR A 24 -35.59 8.19 40.55
N THR A 25 -34.98 7.05 40.89
CA THR A 25 -33.56 6.77 40.58
C THR A 25 -33.33 6.68 39.08
N ALA A 26 -34.21 6.01 38.34
CA ALA A 26 -34.14 5.92 36.88
C ALA A 26 -34.29 7.30 36.20
N ASN A 27 -35.23 8.13 36.66
CA ASN A 27 -35.42 9.49 36.16
C ASN A 27 -34.19 10.37 36.40
N THR A 28 -33.57 10.23 37.58
CA THR A 28 -32.31 10.92 37.91
C THR A 28 -31.17 10.46 37.01
N ALA A 29 -31.05 9.15 36.76
CA ALA A 29 -30.04 8.59 35.86
C ALA A 29 -30.21 9.10 34.42
N ILE A 30 -31.44 9.17 33.91
CA ILE A 30 -31.73 9.71 32.57
C ILE A 30 -31.33 11.20 32.49
N THR A 31 -31.65 11.98 33.53
CA THR A 31 -31.29 13.42 33.58
C THR A 31 -29.78 13.63 33.61
N ASN A 32 -29.06 12.82 34.39
CA ASN A 32 -27.60 12.85 34.44
C ASN A 32 -26.98 12.43 33.10
N ALA A 33 -27.54 11.41 32.44
CA ALA A 33 -27.09 10.99 31.11
C ALA A 33 -27.31 12.09 30.06
N ALA A 34 -28.46 12.78 30.08
CA ALA A 34 -28.71 13.91 29.19
C ALA A 34 -27.74 15.08 29.44
N SER A 35 -27.41 15.37 30.70
CA SER A 35 -26.43 16.40 31.07
C SER A 35 -25.02 16.04 30.62
N ALA A 36 -24.64 14.78 30.76
CA ALA A 36 -23.37 14.26 30.26
C ALA A 36 -23.27 14.36 28.72
N GLN A 37 -24.36 14.04 28.01
CA GLN A 37 -24.43 14.18 26.55
C GLN A 37 -24.28 15.65 26.11
N SER A 38 -24.93 16.59 26.81
CA SER A 38 -24.79 18.02 26.54
C SER A 38 -23.34 18.50 26.72
N THR A 39 -22.69 18.08 27.81
CA THR A 39 -21.27 18.38 28.07
C THR A 39 -20.36 17.80 26.98
N ALA A 40 -20.61 16.55 26.56
CA ALA A 40 -19.86 15.92 25.47
C ALA A 40 -20.02 16.67 24.13
N ASN A 41 -21.25 17.11 23.81
CA ASN A 41 -21.52 17.91 22.62
C ASN A 41 -20.79 19.26 22.66
N ALA A 42 -20.80 19.94 23.81
CA ALA A 42 -20.09 21.20 24.00
C ALA A 42 -18.56 21.03 23.86
N ALA A 43 -18.00 19.95 24.41
CA ALA A 43 -16.59 19.61 24.25
C ALA A 43 -16.23 19.34 22.78
N GLY A 44 -17.10 18.63 22.03
CA GLY A 44 -16.93 18.42 20.60
C GLY A 44 -16.93 19.72 19.79
N ALA A 45 -17.83 20.66 20.11
CA ALA A 45 -17.87 21.98 19.47
C ALA A 45 -16.60 22.81 19.78
N ALA A 46 -16.13 22.79 21.02
CA ALA A 46 -14.89 23.46 21.41
C ALA A 46 -13.66 22.89 20.69
N ALA A 47 -13.59 21.56 20.53
CA ALA A 47 -12.53 20.90 19.77
C ALA A 47 -12.56 21.30 18.28
N ALA A 48 -13.74 21.37 17.65
CA ALA A 48 -13.88 21.81 16.27
C ALA A 48 -13.45 23.28 16.08
N ALA A 49 -13.77 24.15 17.04
CA ALA A 49 -13.32 25.55 17.03
C ALA A 49 -11.79 25.64 17.17
N ALA A 50 -11.19 24.87 18.09
CA ALA A 50 -9.74 24.82 18.25
C ALA A 50 -9.03 24.33 16.98
N GLN A 51 -9.58 23.31 16.30
CA GLN A 51 -9.06 22.83 15.01
C GLN A 51 -9.09 23.91 13.93
N THR A 52 -10.17 24.71 13.87
CA THR A 52 -10.28 25.81 12.90
C THR A 52 -9.23 26.90 13.14
N THR A 53 -8.99 27.25 14.41
CA THR A 53 -7.92 28.20 14.78
C THR A 53 -6.54 27.65 14.43
N ALA A 54 -6.28 26.36 14.68
CA ALA A 54 -5.02 25.71 14.31
C ALA A 54 -4.80 25.73 12.78
N ASN A 55 -5.84 25.41 12.00
CA ASN A 55 -5.78 25.45 10.54
C ASN A 55 -5.47 26.87 10.01
N THR A 56 -6.07 27.88 10.63
CA THR A 56 -5.80 29.29 10.30
C THR A 56 -4.36 29.67 10.63
N GLY A 57 -3.82 29.19 11.78
CA GLY A 57 -2.43 29.38 12.16
C GLY A 57 -1.46 28.77 11.14
N VAL A 58 -1.74 27.56 10.65
CA VAL A 58 -0.94 26.91 9.60
C VAL A 58 -0.98 27.70 8.28
N ALA A 59 -2.16 28.19 7.88
CA ALA A 59 -2.31 29.01 6.68
C ALA A 59 -1.51 30.32 6.76
N ASN A 60 -1.57 31.00 7.92
CA ASN A 60 -0.79 32.22 8.17
C ASN A 60 0.72 31.95 8.14
N ALA A 61 1.18 30.82 8.70
CA ALA A 61 2.58 30.43 8.64
C ALA A 61 3.05 30.15 7.20
N ALA A 62 2.23 29.49 6.38
CA ALA A 62 2.52 29.26 4.97
C ALA A 62 2.60 30.57 4.16
N ALA A 63 1.73 31.53 4.43
CA ALA A 63 1.77 32.85 3.83
C ALA A 63 3.05 33.62 4.23
N ALA A 64 3.42 33.58 5.51
CA ALA A 64 4.66 34.19 6.00
C ALA A 64 5.91 33.56 5.34
N GLN A 65 5.94 32.24 5.18
CA GLN A 65 7.02 31.54 4.47
C GLN A 65 7.13 31.97 3.01
N THR A 66 5.99 32.15 2.33
CA THR A 66 5.96 32.62 0.94
C THR A 66 6.56 34.02 0.82
N THR A 67 6.20 34.92 1.73
CA THR A 67 6.78 36.28 1.80
C THR A 67 8.28 36.25 2.08
N ALA A 68 8.74 35.39 3.00
CA ALA A 68 10.17 35.23 3.30
C ALA A 68 10.95 34.71 2.09
N ASN A 69 10.40 33.75 1.36
CA ASN A 69 11.00 33.22 0.14
C ASN A 69 11.12 34.30 -0.95
N ALA A 70 10.09 35.13 -1.12
CA ALA A 70 10.11 36.24 -2.06
C ALA A 70 11.18 37.29 -1.68
N ALA A 71 11.33 37.61 -0.39
CA ALA A 71 12.36 38.51 0.09
C ALA A 71 13.78 37.96 -0.17
N ASN A 72 14.01 36.67 0.07
CA ASN A 72 15.29 36.02 -0.24
C ASN A 72 15.60 36.04 -1.75
N ALA A 73 14.60 35.81 -2.60
CA ALA A 73 14.76 35.89 -4.05
C ALA A 73 15.12 37.31 -4.51
N ALA A 74 14.46 38.33 -3.95
CA ALA A 74 14.77 39.74 -4.23
C ALA A 74 16.21 40.11 -3.79
N ALA A 75 16.64 39.62 -2.62
CA ALA A 75 18.01 39.83 -2.13
C ALA A 75 19.05 39.16 -3.05
N ALA A 76 18.79 37.94 -3.53
CA ALA A 76 19.68 37.24 -4.48
C ALA A 76 19.77 37.97 -5.84
N ALA A 77 18.66 38.53 -6.34
CA ALA A 77 18.65 39.34 -7.54
C ALA A 77 19.46 40.65 -7.38
N ALA A 78 19.34 41.31 -6.22
CA ALA A 78 20.13 42.48 -5.88
C ALA A 78 21.63 42.16 -5.82
N GLN A 79 22.00 41.03 -5.20
CA GLN A 79 23.39 40.57 -5.13
C GLN A 79 23.97 40.27 -6.53
N THR A 80 23.18 39.63 -7.41
CA THR A 80 23.59 39.36 -8.79
C THR A 80 23.86 40.65 -9.55
N THR A 81 22.97 41.64 -9.39
CA THR A 81 23.15 42.97 -10.00
C THR A 81 24.41 43.66 -9.48
N ALA A 82 24.67 43.60 -8.17
CA ALA A 82 25.87 44.15 -7.56
C ALA A 82 27.15 43.44 -8.05
N ASN A 83 27.14 42.11 -8.17
CA ASN A 83 28.25 41.33 -8.70
C ASN A 83 28.52 41.70 -10.16
N ASN A 84 27.49 41.79 -10.99
CA ASN A 84 27.64 42.20 -12.40
C ASN A 84 28.20 43.61 -12.53
N ALA A 85 27.78 44.54 -11.67
CA ALA A 85 28.34 45.89 -11.61
C ALA A 85 29.82 45.88 -11.17
N ALA A 86 30.17 45.07 -10.18
CA ALA A 86 31.56 44.90 -9.72
C ALA A 86 32.45 44.27 -10.80
N THR A 87 31.97 43.23 -11.49
CA THR A 87 32.66 42.63 -12.64
C THR A 87 32.81 43.64 -13.77
N SER A 88 31.77 44.40 -14.10
CA SER A 88 31.85 45.45 -15.13
C SER A 88 32.87 46.52 -14.76
N ALA A 89 32.89 46.96 -13.50
CA ALA A 89 33.90 47.90 -12.99
C ALA A 89 35.32 47.31 -13.04
N ALA A 90 35.48 46.04 -12.69
CA ALA A 90 36.77 45.34 -12.80
C ALA A 90 37.24 45.20 -14.25
N VAL A 91 36.32 44.93 -15.19
CA VAL A 91 36.61 44.91 -16.63
C VAL A 91 37.01 46.30 -17.12
N VAL A 92 36.32 47.37 -16.68
CA VAL A 92 36.68 48.75 -17.06
C VAL A 92 38.04 49.15 -16.48
N MET A 93 38.33 48.82 -15.21
CA MET A 93 39.64 49.08 -14.59
C MET A 93 40.75 48.26 -15.27
N GLY A 94 40.49 46.99 -15.57
CA GLY A 94 41.40 46.12 -16.31
C GLY A 94 41.63 46.61 -17.73
N PHE A 95 40.59 47.12 -18.41
CA PHE A 95 40.72 47.71 -19.74
C PHE A 95 41.52 49.02 -19.70
N ALA A 96 41.28 49.88 -18.71
CA ALA A 96 42.06 51.10 -18.50
C ALA A 96 43.54 50.82 -18.19
N GLN A 97 43.82 49.86 -17.30
CA GLN A 97 45.18 49.38 -17.01
C GLN A 97 45.81 48.70 -18.23
N SER A 98 45.02 47.95 -19.02
CA SER A 98 45.51 47.32 -20.25
C SER A 98 45.79 48.34 -21.34
N ILE A 99 45.07 49.47 -21.41
CA ILE A 99 45.37 50.55 -22.37
C ILE A 99 46.67 51.24 -21.96
N ASP A 100 46.84 51.55 -20.67
CA ASP A 100 48.05 52.20 -20.14
C ASP A 100 49.28 51.28 -20.30
N ALA A 101 49.11 49.97 -20.04
CA ALA A 101 50.12 48.95 -20.27
C ALA A 101 50.35 48.63 -21.76
N ARG A 102 49.31 48.66 -22.61
CA ARG A 102 49.44 48.41 -24.06
C ARG A 102 50.12 49.57 -24.75
N VAL A 103 49.87 50.83 -24.40
CA VAL A 103 50.63 51.97 -24.95
C VAL A 103 52.11 51.87 -24.57
N THR A 104 52.42 51.39 -23.36
CA THR A 104 53.79 51.17 -22.88
C THR A 104 54.43 49.89 -23.47
N GLN A 105 53.65 48.85 -23.78
CA GLN A 105 54.12 47.62 -24.43
C GLN A 105 54.11 47.67 -25.96
N GLN A 106 53.36 48.57 -26.61
CA GLN A 106 53.26 48.61 -28.09
C GLN A 106 54.58 49.02 -28.77
N GLU A 107 55.49 49.68 -28.04
CA GLU A 107 56.86 49.95 -28.48
C GLU A 107 57.81 48.74 -28.33
N VAL A 108 57.40 47.70 -27.59
CA VAL A 108 58.18 46.46 -27.32
C VAL A 108 57.59 45.22 -28.02
N GLU A 109 56.27 45.11 -28.18
CA GLU A 109 55.57 43.89 -28.63
C GLU A 109 55.41 43.70 -30.15
N LEU A 110 55.77 44.68 -31.00
CA LEU A 110 55.88 44.43 -32.44
C LEU A 110 57.05 43.48 -32.80
N GLN A 111 57.91 43.14 -31.83
CA GLN A 111 59.00 42.17 -31.99
C GLN A 111 58.53 40.70 -31.84
N TYR A 112 57.36 40.43 -31.23
CA TYR A 112 56.95 39.06 -30.85
C TYR A 112 55.68 38.53 -31.52
N LEU A 113 54.99 39.32 -32.37
CA LEU A 113 53.82 38.85 -33.12
C LEU A 113 54.17 38.14 -34.45
N GLN A 114 55.35 37.51 -34.56
CA GLN A 114 55.56 36.45 -35.56
C GLN A 114 54.82 35.19 -35.11
N VAL A 115 53.52 35.20 -35.36
CA VAL A 115 52.62 34.08 -35.70
C VAL A 115 53.21 32.67 -35.49
N ASN A 116 52.87 32.04 -34.37
CA ASN A 116 52.91 30.58 -34.23
C ASN A 116 51.65 29.96 -34.86
N SER A 117 51.55 30.03 -36.18
CA SER A 117 50.69 29.14 -36.95
C SER A 117 51.49 28.59 -38.13
N THR A 118 52.16 27.46 -37.85
CA THR A 118 52.69 26.38 -38.71
C THR A 118 53.47 26.75 -40.00
N PRO A 119 54.64 26.11 -40.23
CA PRO A 119 54.60 24.77 -40.81
C PRO A 119 55.57 23.75 -40.19
N SER A 120 55.11 22.50 -40.17
CA SER A 120 55.91 21.26 -40.11
C SER A 120 56.85 21.07 -38.91
N GLY A 121 56.34 20.44 -37.86
CA GLY A 121 57.18 19.87 -36.80
C GLY A 121 56.42 19.76 -35.48
N ASN A 122 56.03 18.55 -35.12
CA ASN A 122 55.38 18.24 -33.84
C ASN A 122 56.30 18.59 -32.67
N ASN A 123 56.06 19.73 -32.03
CA ASN A 123 56.13 19.95 -30.58
C ASN A 123 55.92 21.44 -30.33
N ALA A 124 54.76 21.82 -29.80
CA ALA A 124 54.65 23.03 -29.01
C ALA A 124 55.02 22.64 -27.57
N PRO A 125 56.25 22.88 -27.08
CA PRO A 125 56.49 22.81 -25.65
C PRO A 125 55.63 23.91 -25.03
N ALA A 126 54.63 23.52 -24.25
CA ALA A 126 54.08 24.40 -23.23
C ALA A 126 55.16 24.60 -22.16
N SER A 127 56.20 25.38 -22.46
CA SER A 127 57.09 25.93 -21.46
C SER A 127 56.44 27.21 -20.94
N ASP A 128 55.61 27.06 -19.92
CA ASP A 128 55.53 28.10 -18.90
C ASP A 128 56.97 28.34 -18.40
N GLY A 129 57.45 29.57 -18.59
CA GLY A 129 58.79 30.02 -18.22
C GLY A 129 59.07 30.07 -16.72
N ASN A 130 58.22 29.50 -15.85
CA ASN A 130 58.47 29.40 -14.42
C ASN A 130 58.86 27.98 -13.93
N ALA A 131 59.39 27.12 -14.79
CA ALA A 131 60.01 25.86 -14.37
C ALA A 131 61.29 26.14 -13.56
N ARG A 132 61.18 26.06 -12.23
CA ARG A 132 62.31 25.90 -11.31
C ARG A 132 63.19 24.72 -11.78
N PRO A 133 64.53 24.81 -11.80
CA PRO A 133 65.41 23.82 -12.45
C PRO A 133 65.43 22.40 -11.84
N ASP A 134 64.67 22.14 -10.76
CA ASP A 134 64.85 20.97 -9.91
C ASP A 134 63.68 19.97 -9.97
N ALA A 135 62.61 20.28 -10.72
CA ALA A 135 61.46 19.41 -10.91
C ALA A 135 61.44 18.87 -12.34
N ALA A 136 61.26 17.55 -12.51
CA ALA A 136 61.09 16.90 -13.80
C ALA A 136 60.09 17.69 -14.67
N PRO A 137 60.38 17.92 -15.97
CA PRO A 137 59.54 18.77 -16.80
C PRO A 137 58.10 18.24 -16.83
N PRO A 138 57.09 19.10 -16.63
CA PRO A 138 55.71 18.67 -16.81
C PRO A 138 55.55 18.11 -18.22
N VAL A 139 55.06 16.88 -18.34
CA VAL A 139 54.81 16.26 -19.65
C VAL A 139 53.78 17.12 -20.36
N ALA A 140 54.14 17.70 -21.51
CA ALA A 140 53.26 18.57 -22.27
C ALA A 140 52.02 17.82 -22.79
N ALA A 141 50.94 18.56 -23.07
CA ALA A 141 49.81 18.03 -23.83
C ALA A 141 50.27 17.62 -25.25
N SER A 142 49.76 16.51 -25.77
CA SER A 142 50.19 15.92 -27.03
C SER A 142 48.98 15.67 -27.95
N ALA A 143 48.82 16.50 -28.98
CA ALA A 143 47.78 16.36 -30.01
C ALA A 143 48.42 15.91 -31.33
N THR A 144 48.71 14.60 -31.45
CA THR A 144 49.41 14.04 -32.62
C THR A 144 48.47 13.51 -33.69
N GLY A 145 47.19 13.33 -33.37
CA GLY A 145 46.17 12.99 -34.36
C GLY A 145 45.85 14.15 -35.30
N SER A 146 45.43 13.85 -36.53
CA SER A 146 44.85 14.86 -37.42
C SER A 146 43.64 15.51 -36.74
N ASP A 147 43.53 16.83 -36.75
CA ASP A 147 42.43 17.60 -36.13
C ASP A 147 42.23 17.31 -34.62
N ALA A 148 43.30 16.89 -33.93
CA ALA A 148 43.23 16.54 -32.51
C ALA A 148 43.34 17.75 -31.59
N ILE A 149 42.71 17.65 -30.41
CA ILE A 149 42.77 18.66 -29.34
C ILE A 149 43.24 18.00 -28.06
N ALA A 150 44.35 18.47 -27.48
CA ALA A 150 44.87 18.01 -26.19
C ALA A 150 45.01 19.20 -25.22
N ILE A 151 44.33 19.14 -24.07
CA ILE A 151 44.33 20.18 -23.03
C ILE A 151 44.57 19.53 -21.66
N GLY A 152 45.64 19.95 -20.98
CA GLY A 152 46.05 19.43 -19.66
C GLY A 152 47.40 18.70 -19.71
N SER A 153 48.14 18.72 -18.60
CA SER A 153 49.44 18.05 -18.53
C SER A 153 49.30 16.54 -18.78
N ALA A 154 50.22 15.98 -19.55
CA ALA A 154 50.20 14.59 -19.99
C ALA A 154 48.91 14.14 -20.73
N SER A 155 48.08 15.07 -21.22
CA SER A 155 46.94 14.72 -22.07
C SER A 155 47.43 14.26 -23.45
N VAL A 156 46.80 13.23 -24.00
CA VAL A 156 47.20 12.59 -25.27
C VAL A 156 45.97 12.45 -26.17
N ALA A 157 45.94 13.21 -27.26
CA ALA A 157 44.96 13.09 -28.33
C ALA A 157 45.67 12.58 -29.60
N ALA A 158 45.88 11.25 -29.67
CA ALA A 158 46.64 10.60 -30.73
C ALA A 158 45.79 10.03 -31.86
N GLY A 159 44.48 9.87 -31.66
CA GLY A 159 43.55 9.48 -32.70
C GLY A 159 43.20 10.63 -33.65
N ALA A 160 42.90 10.34 -34.91
CA ALA A 160 42.32 11.34 -35.81
C ALA A 160 40.97 11.84 -35.26
N ASN A 161 40.72 13.15 -35.33
CA ASN A 161 39.50 13.80 -34.83
C ASN A 161 39.25 13.52 -33.33
N SER A 162 40.31 13.39 -32.53
CA SER A 162 40.19 13.06 -31.11
C SER A 162 40.39 14.26 -30.19
N VAL A 163 39.74 14.21 -29.03
CA VAL A 163 39.76 15.29 -28.03
C VAL A 163 40.13 14.70 -26.67
N ALA A 164 41.20 15.19 -26.05
CA ALA A 164 41.62 14.82 -24.70
C ALA A 164 41.68 16.08 -23.82
N ILE A 165 40.80 16.17 -22.81
CA ILE A 165 40.72 17.33 -21.91
C ILE A 165 40.80 16.84 -20.47
N GLY A 166 41.87 17.20 -19.77
CA GLY A 166 42.16 16.80 -18.39
C GLY A 166 43.58 16.26 -18.23
N VAL A 167 44.14 16.37 -17.02
CA VAL A 167 45.47 15.83 -16.71
C VAL A 167 45.50 14.33 -16.95
N GLY A 168 46.41 13.85 -17.79
CA GLY A 168 46.53 12.42 -18.15
C GLY A 168 45.35 11.85 -18.95
N ALA A 169 44.46 12.68 -19.52
CA ALA A 169 43.39 12.21 -20.40
C ALA A 169 43.97 11.62 -21.70
N ASN A 170 43.45 10.48 -22.16
CA ASN A 170 43.97 9.74 -23.31
C ASN A 170 42.86 9.38 -24.31
N ALA A 171 42.89 10.03 -25.46
CA ALA A 171 42.03 9.84 -26.62
C ALA A 171 42.85 9.30 -27.82
N SER A 172 43.33 8.07 -27.72
CA SER A 172 44.21 7.45 -28.74
C SER A 172 43.49 6.78 -29.91
N GLN A 173 42.15 6.68 -29.89
CA GLN A 173 41.38 6.09 -30.99
C GLN A 173 40.74 7.20 -31.84
N ALA A 174 40.42 6.91 -33.10
CA ALA A 174 39.81 7.89 -33.99
C ALA A 174 38.40 8.28 -33.54
N ASN A 175 38.01 9.54 -33.76
CA ASN A 175 36.70 10.11 -33.45
C ASN A 175 36.30 9.94 -31.97
N THR A 176 37.23 10.11 -31.03
CA THR A 176 36.94 9.94 -29.60
C THR A 176 37.04 11.23 -28.81
N THR A 177 36.40 11.25 -27.64
CA THR A 177 36.53 12.33 -26.68
C THR A 177 36.76 11.74 -25.30
N ALA A 178 37.92 12.04 -24.70
CA ALA A 178 38.24 11.73 -23.32
C ALA A 178 38.19 13.03 -22.50
N LEU A 179 37.19 13.16 -21.63
CA LEU A 179 36.96 14.37 -20.83
C LEU A 179 37.05 14.04 -19.33
N GLY A 180 37.99 14.66 -18.63
CA GLY A 180 38.25 14.46 -17.20
C GLY A 180 39.66 13.92 -16.92
N VAL A 181 40.15 14.11 -15.69
CA VAL A 181 41.47 13.62 -15.25
C VAL A 181 41.55 12.09 -15.40
N GLY A 182 42.57 11.61 -16.12
CA GLY A 182 42.77 10.18 -16.38
C GLY A 182 41.69 9.51 -17.24
N ALA A 183 40.78 10.26 -17.87
CA ALA A 183 39.80 9.69 -18.78
C ALA A 183 40.52 9.02 -19.96
N THR A 184 40.28 7.72 -20.20
CA THR A 184 40.96 6.97 -21.28
C THR A 184 39.95 6.23 -22.15
N THR A 185 39.83 6.64 -23.41
CA THR A 185 38.99 5.94 -24.39
C THR A 185 39.65 4.62 -24.79
N THR A 186 38.83 3.62 -25.15
CA THR A 186 39.31 2.27 -25.50
C THR A 186 38.84 1.81 -26.87
N ARG A 187 37.97 2.57 -27.54
CA ARG A 187 37.34 2.21 -28.82
C ARG A 187 37.12 3.47 -29.65
N ALA A 188 37.18 3.36 -30.98
CA ALA A 188 36.86 4.47 -31.88
C ALA A 188 35.40 4.92 -31.72
N GLY A 189 35.12 6.21 -31.89
CA GLY A 189 33.79 6.79 -31.71
C GLY A 189 33.32 6.96 -30.26
N GLN A 190 34.14 6.59 -29.27
CA GLN A 190 33.76 6.67 -27.85
C GLN A 190 33.89 8.09 -27.29
N VAL A 191 32.85 8.53 -26.60
CA VAL A 191 32.94 9.65 -25.65
C VAL A 191 33.02 9.06 -24.24
N LYS A 192 34.08 9.38 -23.51
CA LYS A 192 34.29 8.96 -22.12
C LYS A 192 34.33 10.19 -21.21
N LEU A 193 33.40 10.21 -20.26
CA LEU A 193 33.25 11.27 -19.27
C LEU A 193 33.77 10.76 -17.92
N GLY A 194 34.95 11.24 -17.52
CA GLY A 194 35.65 10.86 -16.29
C GLY A 194 36.63 9.70 -16.46
N GLY A 195 37.67 9.71 -15.61
CA GLY A 195 38.60 8.60 -15.42
C GLY A 195 38.18 7.66 -14.29
N ALA A 196 39.02 6.68 -13.97
CA ALA A 196 38.80 5.82 -12.81
C ALA A 196 38.69 6.67 -11.52
N GLY A 197 37.68 6.40 -10.70
CA GLY A 197 37.41 7.18 -9.48
C GLY A 197 36.71 8.52 -9.68
N SER A 198 36.40 8.92 -10.91
CA SER A 198 35.58 10.11 -11.19
C SER A 198 34.09 9.82 -11.05
N SER A 199 33.31 10.79 -10.59
CA SER A 199 31.84 10.80 -10.66
C SER A 199 31.37 11.89 -11.63
N VAL A 200 30.24 11.65 -12.30
CA VAL A 200 29.62 12.64 -13.21
C VAL A 200 28.37 13.18 -12.53
N SER A 201 28.33 14.50 -12.30
CA SER A 201 27.15 15.21 -11.81
C SER A 201 26.57 16.11 -12.90
N VAL A 202 25.25 16.12 -13.02
CA VAL A 202 24.52 17.05 -13.89
C VAL A 202 23.94 18.15 -13.00
N GLY A 203 24.35 19.39 -13.23
CA GLY A 203 24.05 20.51 -12.31
C GLY A 203 22.57 20.71 -12.04
N ASP A 204 21.76 20.93 -13.08
CA ASP A 204 20.32 21.14 -12.98
C ASP A 204 19.52 19.96 -13.54
N ILE A 205 19.69 18.79 -12.92
CA ILE A 205 19.01 17.56 -13.39
C ILE A 205 17.49 17.63 -13.25
N VAL A 206 16.97 18.46 -12.34
CA VAL A 206 15.53 18.68 -12.15
C VAL A 206 14.96 19.47 -13.32
N GLN A 207 15.58 20.59 -13.71
CA GLN A 207 15.12 21.31 -14.92
C GLN A 207 15.36 20.48 -16.19
N SER A 208 16.44 19.70 -16.25
CA SER A 208 16.66 18.76 -17.36
C SER A 208 15.52 17.74 -17.46
N THR A 209 15.05 17.19 -16.32
CA THR A 209 13.88 16.31 -16.27
C THR A 209 12.62 17.03 -16.72
N ALA A 210 12.39 18.26 -16.25
CA ALA A 210 11.22 19.07 -16.64
C ALA A 210 11.23 19.45 -18.13
N ALA A 211 12.40 19.58 -18.75
CA ALA A 211 12.56 19.88 -20.16
C ALA A 211 12.37 18.65 -21.08
N GLN A 212 12.24 17.44 -20.53
CA GLN A 212 11.97 16.25 -21.34
C GLN A 212 10.60 16.34 -22.01
N SER A 213 10.54 15.92 -23.28
CA SER A 213 9.32 15.84 -24.07
C SER A 213 9.21 14.48 -24.74
N GLY A 214 7.98 14.02 -25.00
CA GLY A 214 7.71 12.68 -25.52
C GLY A 214 7.83 11.58 -24.45
N THR A 215 7.97 10.33 -24.91
CA THR A 215 8.06 9.16 -24.02
C THR A 215 9.43 9.07 -23.38
N THR A 216 9.47 9.02 -22.05
CA THR A 216 10.71 8.81 -21.29
C THR A 216 11.00 7.31 -21.13
N GLU A 217 12.28 6.96 -21.13
CA GLU A 217 12.76 5.58 -20.99
C GLU A 217 13.75 5.45 -19.83
N VAL A 218 14.03 4.21 -19.44
CA VAL A 218 15.00 3.93 -18.38
C VAL A 218 16.39 3.86 -19.02
N MET A 219 17.33 4.56 -18.41
CA MET A 219 18.74 4.53 -18.80
C MET A 219 19.41 3.31 -18.14
N THR A 220 20.20 2.57 -18.91
CA THR A 220 21.01 1.45 -18.41
C THR A 220 22.49 1.72 -18.65
N VAL A 221 23.34 0.98 -17.94
CA VAL A 221 24.79 1.05 -18.09
C VAL A 221 25.33 -0.38 -18.15
N ASP A 222 26.17 -0.67 -19.14
CA ASP A 222 26.85 -1.97 -19.25
C ASP A 222 28.12 -2.04 -18.39
N ALA A 223 28.75 -3.21 -18.34
CA ALA A 223 29.98 -3.42 -17.57
C ALA A 223 31.17 -2.56 -18.04
N SER A 224 31.11 -1.98 -19.24
CA SER A 224 32.13 -1.08 -19.80
C SER A 224 31.87 0.40 -19.50
N GLY A 225 30.73 0.71 -18.85
CA GLY A 225 30.30 2.08 -18.57
C GLY A 225 29.58 2.75 -19.75
N THR A 226 29.14 1.99 -20.75
CA THR A 226 28.39 2.51 -21.90
C THR A 226 26.91 2.63 -21.54
N ILE A 227 26.32 3.77 -21.89
CA ILE A 227 24.92 4.10 -21.60
C ILE A 227 24.02 3.52 -22.70
N GLY A 228 22.94 2.86 -22.29
CA GLY A 228 21.89 2.34 -23.15
C GLY A 228 20.50 2.84 -22.76
N ARG A 229 19.52 2.50 -23.61
CA ARG A 229 18.09 2.72 -23.37
C ARG A 229 17.41 1.37 -23.14
N ASP A 230 16.65 1.25 -22.06
CA ASP A 230 15.79 0.11 -21.79
C ASP A 230 14.34 0.42 -22.16
N THR A 231 13.85 -0.28 -23.17
CA THR A 231 12.49 -0.16 -23.71
C THR A 231 11.52 -1.19 -23.11
N THR A 232 11.98 -2.05 -22.20
CA THR A 232 11.25 -3.23 -21.72
C THR A 232 10.67 -3.06 -20.32
N ILE A 233 11.37 -2.37 -19.41
CA ILE A 233 10.98 -2.24 -18.00
C ILE A 233 9.63 -1.53 -17.84
N ARG A 234 9.39 -0.43 -18.57
CA ARG A 234 8.15 0.35 -18.49
C ARG A 234 6.92 -0.43 -18.99
N PRO A 235 6.95 -1.08 -20.16
CA PRO A 235 5.90 -2.00 -20.58
C PRO A 235 5.68 -3.16 -19.60
N MET A 236 6.75 -3.78 -19.10
CA MET A 236 6.63 -4.87 -18.12
C MET A 236 5.95 -4.42 -16.83
N LEU A 237 6.26 -3.23 -16.31
CA LEU A 237 5.59 -2.69 -15.13
C LEU A 237 4.09 -2.46 -15.36
N THR A 238 3.72 -1.97 -16.54
CA THR A 238 2.31 -1.78 -16.92
C THR A 238 1.57 -3.13 -16.99
N MET A 239 2.23 -4.14 -17.57
CA MET A 239 1.69 -5.51 -17.64
C MET A 239 1.56 -6.12 -16.23
N HIS A 240 2.58 -6.00 -15.38
CA HIS A 240 2.53 -6.47 -14.00
C HIS A 240 1.41 -5.80 -13.22
N ASN A 241 1.21 -4.49 -13.38
CA ASN A 241 0.10 -3.77 -12.73
C ASN A 241 -1.27 -4.35 -13.16
N THR A 242 -1.43 -4.66 -14.44
CA THR A 242 -2.65 -5.29 -14.98
C THR A 242 -2.87 -6.69 -14.39
N GLN A 243 -1.80 -7.50 -14.33
CA GLN A 243 -1.85 -8.85 -13.75
C GLN A 243 -2.20 -8.81 -12.25
N ILE A 244 -1.65 -7.86 -11.49
CA ILE A 244 -1.97 -7.68 -10.06
C ILE A 244 -3.45 -7.33 -9.89
N SER A 245 -4.00 -6.41 -10.68
CA SER A 245 -5.43 -6.08 -10.63
C SER A 245 -6.32 -7.29 -10.94
N ALA A 246 -5.93 -8.13 -11.91
CA ALA A 246 -6.66 -9.36 -12.23
C ALA A 246 -6.60 -10.37 -11.06
N MET A 247 -5.44 -10.52 -10.42
CA MET A 247 -5.31 -11.38 -9.23
C MET A 247 -6.17 -10.89 -8.06
N GLN A 248 -6.25 -9.58 -7.83
CA GLN A 248 -7.10 -8.99 -6.78
C GLN A 248 -8.58 -9.27 -7.04
N ALA A 249 -9.05 -9.14 -8.29
CA ALA A 249 -10.42 -9.47 -8.67
C ALA A 249 -10.74 -10.96 -8.48
N LEU A 250 -9.80 -11.84 -8.86
CA LEU A 250 -9.94 -13.28 -8.64
C LEU A 250 -9.99 -13.62 -7.15
N SER A 251 -9.14 -12.99 -6.33
CA SER A 251 -9.16 -13.17 -4.87
C SER A 251 -10.50 -12.77 -4.25
N ALA A 252 -11.07 -11.63 -4.67
CA ALA A 252 -12.40 -11.21 -4.21
C ALA A 252 -13.48 -12.23 -4.60
N THR A 253 -13.40 -12.77 -5.82
CA THR A 253 -14.28 -13.84 -6.29
C THR A 253 -14.16 -15.10 -5.44
N HIS A 254 -12.93 -15.56 -5.17
CA HIS A 254 -12.68 -16.71 -4.30
C HIS A 254 -13.22 -16.49 -2.88
N THR A 255 -13.07 -15.28 -2.31
CA THR A 255 -13.65 -14.97 -0.99
C THR A 255 -15.17 -15.13 -0.98
N MET A 256 -15.87 -14.67 -2.03
CA MET A 256 -17.32 -14.86 -2.14
C MET A 256 -17.69 -16.34 -2.29
N GLN A 257 -17.00 -17.08 -3.17
CA GLN A 257 -17.23 -18.52 -3.36
C GLN A 257 -16.99 -19.33 -2.07
N ILE A 258 -15.97 -18.98 -1.28
CA ILE A 258 -15.72 -19.62 0.01
C ILE A 258 -16.86 -19.33 0.99
N ALA A 259 -17.37 -18.10 1.05
CA ALA A 259 -18.52 -17.75 1.89
C ALA A 259 -19.79 -18.53 1.49
N GLU A 260 -20.01 -18.73 0.18
CA GLU A 260 -21.10 -19.56 -0.34
C GLU A 260 -20.94 -21.03 0.04
N LEU A 261 -19.74 -21.59 -0.12
CA LEU A 261 -19.42 -22.97 0.28
C LEU A 261 -19.62 -23.18 1.78
N GLN A 262 -19.19 -22.22 2.62
CA GLN A 262 -19.40 -22.25 4.07
C GLN A 262 -20.90 -22.23 4.41
N SER A 263 -21.68 -21.41 3.71
CA SER A 263 -23.13 -21.37 3.88
C SER A 263 -23.80 -22.69 3.48
N GLY A 264 -23.34 -23.30 2.38
CA GLY A 264 -23.78 -24.63 1.95
C GLY A 264 -23.44 -25.72 2.97
N GLN A 265 -22.23 -25.70 3.53
CA GLN A 265 -21.79 -26.65 4.55
C GLN A 265 -22.62 -26.57 5.83
N ASN A 266 -22.97 -25.35 6.27
CA ASN A 266 -23.84 -25.16 7.42
C ASN A 266 -25.24 -25.75 7.16
N ARG A 267 -25.82 -25.49 5.98
CA ARG A 267 -27.12 -26.08 5.59
C ARG A 267 -27.09 -27.60 5.59
N LEU A 268 -26.03 -28.20 5.05
CA LEU A 268 -25.86 -29.66 5.05
C LEU A 268 -25.74 -30.21 6.47
N THR A 269 -24.98 -29.53 7.34
CA THR A 269 -24.80 -29.94 8.74
C THR A 269 -26.13 -29.89 9.50
N ASP A 270 -26.92 -28.83 9.29
CA ASP A 270 -28.26 -28.69 9.85
C ASP A 270 -29.23 -29.76 9.30
N MET A 271 -29.15 -30.06 8.00
CA MET A 271 -29.96 -31.11 7.38
C MET A 271 -29.62 -32.48 7.97
N VAL A 272 -28.34 -32.79 8.13
CA VAL A 272 -27.91 -34.05 8.76
C VAL A 272 -28.40 -34.14 10.21
N ALA A 273 -28.29 -33.04 10.98
CA ALA A 273 -28.78 -33.00 12.35
C ALA A 273 -30.30 -33.22 12.43
N ARG A 274 -31.08 -32.52 11.58
CA ARG A 274 -32.54 -32.70 11.50
C ARG A 274 -32.93 -34.11 11.10
N ASN A 275 -32.33 -34.65 10.04
CA ASN A 275 -32.61 -36.00 9.57
C ASN A 275 -32.30 -37.06 10.65
N ASN A 276 -31.20 -36.88 11.37
CA ASN A 276 -30.85 -37.76 12.48
C ASN A 276 -31.83 -37.64 13.66
N SER A 277 -32.32 -36.43 13.95
CA SER A 277 -33.35 -36.22 14.97
C SER A 277 -34.68 -36.87 14.57
N GLU A 278 -35.13 -36.63 13.34
CA GLU A 278 -36.38 -37.17 12.79
C GLU A 278 -36.35 -38.71 12.75
N ALA A 279 -35.25 -39.30 12.28
CA ALA A 279 -35.08 -40.75 12.27
C ALA A 279 -35.10 -41.35 13.69
N ARG A 280 -34.42 -40.73 14.66
CA ARG A 280 -34.42 -41.20 16.05
C ARG A 280 -35.79 -41.03 16.71
N GLY A 281 -36.48 -39.91 16.47
CA GLY A 281 -37.84 -39.64 16.96
C GLY A 281 -38.86 -40.64 16.43
N GLY A 282 -38.80 -40.93 15.12
CA GLY A 282 -39.62 -41.97 14.51
C GLY A 282 -39.40 -43.36 15.14
N ILE A 283 -38.15 -43.72 15.44
CA ILE A 283 -37.82 -45.00 16.10
C ILE A 283 -38.33 -45.02 17.54
N ALA A 284 -38.11 -43.96 18.33
CA ALA A 284 -38.61 -43.85 19.69
C ALA A 284 -40.15 -43.94 19.73
N ALA A 285 -40.83 -43.25 18.81
CA ALA A 285 -42.28 -43.32 18.63
C ALA A 285 -42.74 -44.73 18.27
N ALA A 286 -42.04 -45.42 17.35
CA ALA A 286 -42.36 -46.81 17.00
C ALA A 286 -42.19 -47.76 18.21
N VAL A 287 -41.16 -47.58 19.04
CA VAL A 287 -40.95 -48.37 20.27
C VAL A 287 -42.06 -48.12 21.30
N ALA A 288 -42.53 -46.88 21.45
CA ALA A 288 -43.65 -46.54 22.33
C ALA A 288 -45.01 -47.07 21.82
N LEU A 289 -45.09 -47.49 20.56
CA LEU A 289 -46.33 -47.93 19.92
C LEU A 289 -46.57 -49.43 20.14
N THR A 290 -47.00 -49.84 21.34
CA THR A 290 -47.29 -51.26 21.67
C THR A 290 -48.80 -51.55 21.68
N PRO A 291 -49.26 -52.68 21.11
CA PRO A 291 -50.69 -52.91 20.90
C PRO A 291 -51.40 -53.08 22.24
N ALA A 292 -52.63 -52.57 22.35
CA ALA A 292 -53.44 -52.82 23.53
C ALA A 292 -53.89 -54.28 23.54
N SER A 293 -53.80 -54.93 24.71
CA SER A 293 -54.23 -56.32 24.89
C SER A 293 -55.71 -56.49 24.56
N MET A 294 -56.07 -57.66 24.03
CA MET A 294 -57.46 -57.95 23.67
C MET A 294 -58.38 -57.86 24.91
N PRO A 295 -59.50 -57.13 24.84
CA PRO A 295 -60.47 -57.04 25.93
C PRO A 295 -61.02 -58.41 26.33
N SER A 296 -61.14 -58.66 27.64
CA SER A 296 -61.55 -59.95 28.19
C SER A 296 -62.99 -60.36 27.85
N VAL A 297 -63.86 -59.40 27.50
CA VAL A 297 -65.28 -59.64 27.15
C VAL A 297 -65.63 -58.92 25.85
N ALA A 298 -66.51 -59.53 25.06
CA ALA A 298 -67.09 -58.91 23.86
C ALA A 298 -67.77 -57.57 24.19
N GLY A 299 -67.59 -56.57 23.33
CA GLY A 299 -68.13 -55.21 23.50
C GLY A 299 -67.31 -54.28 24.40
N ARG A 300 -66.18 -54.73 24.98
CA ARG A 300 -65.31 -53.88 25.82
C ARG A 300 -64.14 -53.30 25.04
N THR A 301 -63.62 -52.18 25.55
CA THR A 301 -62.41 -51.51 25.04
C THR A 301 -61.30 -51.59 26.09
N ALA A 302 -60.11 -51.99 25.67
CA ALA A 302 -58.88 -51.96 26.46
C ALA A 302 -57.98 -50.82 25.97
N TYR A 303 -57.16 -50.27 26.85
CA TYR A 303 -56.20 -49.23 26.52
C TYR A 303 -54.83 -49.53 27.15
N THR A 304 -53.76 -49.10 26.49
CA THR A 304 -52.39 -49.13 27.00
C THR A 304 -51.72 -47.79 26.75
N VAL A 305 -50.88 -47.35 27.69
CA VAL A 305 -50.03 -46.17 27.56
C VAL A 305 -48.60 -46.61 27.83
N ASN A 306 -47.69 -46.24 26.94
CA ASN A 306 -46.30 -46.67 27.00
C ASN A 306 -45.38 -45.48 26.76
N PHE A 307 -44.18 -45.59 27.30
CA PHE A 307 -43.10 -44.64 27.12
C PHE A 307 -41.92 -45.35 26.45
N GLY A 308 -41.38 -44.77 25.39
CA GLY A 308 -40.26 -45.30 24.62
C GLY A 308 -39.07 -44.37 24.67
N VAL A 309 -37.86 -44.93 24.71
CA VAL A 309 -36.60 -44.16 24.67
C VAL A 309 -35.69 -44.81 23.64
N PHE A 310 -35.07 -44.00 22.79
CA PHE A 310 -34.04 -44.44 21.86
C PHE A 310 -32.94 -43.39 21.76
N HIS A 311 -31.73 -43.74 22.22
CA HIS A 311 -30.63 -42.77 22.40
C HIS A 311 -31.11 -41.58 23.26
N ASP A 312 -30.99 -40.34 22.76
CA ASP A 312 -31.35 -39.12 23.47
C ASP A 312 -32.82 -38.69 23.24
N GLU A 313 -33.61 -39.51 22.55
CA GLU A 313 -34.96 -39.17 22.10
C GLU A 313 -36.01 -40.00 22.84
N THR A 314 -37.14 -39.37 23.21
CA THR A 314 -38.18 -39.98 24.05
C THR A 314 -39.56 -39.81 23.44
N ALA A 315 -40.38 -40.86 23.52
CA ALA A 315 -41.71 -40.88 22.94
C ALA A 315 -42.77 -41.40 23.91
N ILE A 316 -44.01 -40.94 23.71
CA ILE A 316 -45.19 -41.46 24.40
C ILE A 316 -46.17 -42.02 23.39
N GLY A 317 -46.75 -43.18 23.70
CA GLY A 317 -47.71 -43.86 22.85
C GLY A 317 -48.92 -44.33 23.64
N ALA A 318 -50.10 -44.21 23.03
CA ALA A 318 -51.34 -44.77 23.53
C ALA A 318 -51.95 -45.67 22.46
N SER A 319 -52.41 -46.86 22.87
CA SER A 319 -53.16 -47.77 22.00
C SER A 319 -54.45 -48.20 22.66
N PHE A 320 -55.45 -48.50 21.84
CA PHE A 320 -56.70 -49.08 22.28
C PHE A 320 -57.07 -50.28 21.41
N ALA A 321 -57.81 -51.20 22.01
CA ALA A 321 -58.34 -52.39 21.36
C ALA A 321 -59.82 -52.53 21.71
N HIS A 322 -60.68 -52.68 20.72
CA HIS A 322 -62.12 -52.93 20.91
C HIS A 322 -62.48 -54.29 20.34
N ARG A 323 -63.09 -55.14 21.17
CA ARG A 323 -63.54 -56.48 20.76
C ARG A 323 -64.99 -56.42 20.29
N PHE A 324 -65.24 -56.83 19.06
CA PHE A 324 -66.59 -56.88 18.51
C PHE A 324 -67.40 -58.03 19.11
N ASP A 325 -68.71 -57.81 19.23
CA ASP A 325 -69.67 -58.82 19.65
C ASP A 325 -70.15 -59.61 18.43
N THR A 326 -69.36 -60.59 18.01
CA THR A 326 -69.60 -61.39 16.80
C THR A 326 -69.28 -62.85 17.11
N GLU A 327 -69.94 -63.79 16.42
CA GLU A 327 -69.77 -65.24 16.60
C GLU A 327 -68.30 -65.69 16.47
N LYS A 328 -67.50 -64.97 15.69
CA LYS A 328 -66.04 -65.14 15.63
C LYS A 328 -65.34 -64.02 16.41
N PRO A 329 -64.39 -64.34 17.30
CA PRO A 329 -63.64 -63.35 18.08
C PRO A 329 -62.78 -62.48 17.15
N MET A 330 -63.20 -61.22 16.97
CA MET A 330 -62.47 -60.20 16.22
C MET A 330 -62.27 -58.94 17.07
N ALA A 331 -61.10 -58.32 16.98
CA ALA A 331 -60.78 -57.06 17.64
C ALA A 331 -60.17 -56.05 16.67
N LEU A 332 -60.62 -54.81 16.78
CA LEU A 332 -59.95 -53.66 16.16
C LEU A 332 -58.93 -53.11 17.14
N THR A 333 -57.69 -52.95 16.68
CA THR A 333 -56.62 -52.28 17.43
C THR A 333 -56.24 -51.00 16.70
N ALA A 334 -56.03 -49.93 17.45
CA ALA A 334 -55.48 -48.69 16.94
C ALA A 334 -54.52 -48.11 17.95
N GLY A 335 -53.49 -47.42 17.47
CA GLY A 335 -52.50 -46.80 18.33
C GLY A 335 -51.91 -45.57 17.69
N PHE A 336 -51.50 -44.64 18.54
CA PHE A 336 -50.80 -43.42 18.16
C PHE A 336 -49.63 -43.21 19.11
N SER A 337 -48.49 -42.80 18.57
CA SER A 337 -47.33 -42.39 19.36
C SER A 337 -46.68 -41.15 18.77
N SER A 338 -46.02 -40.38 19.62
CA SER A 338 -45.33 -39.15 19.24
C SER A 338 -44.01 -39.04 20.00
N SER A 339 -42.99 -38.57 19.29
CA SER A 339 -41.67 -38.18 19.82
C SER A 339 -41.36 -36.83 19.24
N GLY A 340 -41.14 -35.79 20.06
CA GLY A 340 -40.86 -34.45 19.54
C GLY A 340 -41.88 -33.97 18.50
N ASN A 341 -41.43 -33.82 17.24
CA ASN A 341 -42.26 -33.39 16.10
C ASN A 341 -42.73 -34.55 15.21
N GLU A 342 -42.31 -35.77 15.53
CA GLU A 342 -42.60 -36.98 14.78
C GLU A 342 -43.80 -37.71 15.41
N SER A 343 -44.69 -38.22 14.57
CA SER A 343 -45.87 -38.96 15.01
C SER A 343 -46.08 -40.18 14.15
N VAL A 344 -46.43 -41.31 14.78
CA VAL A 344 -46.66 -42.59 14.13
C VAL A 344 -48.02 -43.13 14.56
N GLY A 345 -48.80 -43.58 13.59
CA GLY A 345 -50.10 -44.20 13.81
C GLY A 345 -50.13 -45.62 13.29
N ARG A 346 -50.90 -46.49 13.96
CA ARG A 346 -51.24 -47.82 13.43
C ARG A 346 -52.71 -48.14 13.62
N ILE A 347 -53.23 -48.97 12.75
CA ILE A 347 -54.54 -49.60 12.85
C ILE A 347 -54.40 -51.06 12.36
N GLY A 348 -55.05 -51.99 13.04
CA GLY A 348 -54.95 -53.41 12.72
C GLY A 348 -56.14 -54.20 13.24
N ILE A 349 -56.44 -55.32 12.60
CA ILE A 349 -57.50 -56.24 13.01
C ILE A 349 -56.84 -57.53 13.50
N ALA A 350 -57.25 -58.02 14.67
CA ALA A 350 -56.79 -59.26 15.24
C ALA A 350 -57.98 -60.22 15.41
N GLY A 351 -57.78 -61.50 15.15
CA GLY A 351 -58.80 -62.54 15.33
C GLY A 351 -58.19 -63.93 15.34
N GLU A 352 -58.95 -64.89 15.84
CA GLU A 352 -58.63 -66.32 15.88
C GLU A 352 -59.74 -67.12 15.17
N PHE A 353 -59.42 -68.33 14.70
CA PHE A 353 -60.34 -69.17 13.93
C PHE A 353 -60.51 -70.55 14.56
#